data_AF-A0A8T2VLW1-F1
#
_entry.id   AF-A0A8T2VLW1-F1
#
_cell.length_a   1.000
_cell.length_b   1.000
_cell.length_c   1.000
_cell.angle_alpha   90.00
_cell.angle_beta   90.00
_cell.angle_gamma   90.00
#
_symmetry.space_group_name_H-M   'P 1'
#
loop_
_entity.id
_entity.type
_entity.pdbx_description
1 polymer ?
#
loop_
_entity_poly.entity_id
_entity_poly.type
_entity_poly.pdbx_seq_one_letter_code
_entity_poly.pdbx_strand_id
1 'polypeptide(L)'
;MAACPITDKTIAAIGTTYTWPGMREDIARYVAECPTCQVVKSSNQVTPGLLSPLDIPCRRWEQIHIDLIGPLPVTPRGFDAIVTIVDRLSKAAVFIPTTITSMY
;
A
#
# COMPACT_ATOMS: atom_id res chain seq x y z
N MET A 1 -23.97 6.00 1.28
CA MET A 1 -23.59 4.68 0.74
C MET A 1 -22.84 4.92 -0.55
N ALA A 2 -21.54 4.64 -0.59
CA ALA A 2 -20.72 4.91 -1.77
C ALA A 2 -21.08 3.93 -2.89
N ALA A 3 -21.39 4.46 -4.07
CA ALA A 3 -21.61 3.67 -5.28
C ALA A 3 -20.32 2.89 -5.61
N CYS A 4 -20.44 1.56 -5.69
CA CYS A 4 -19.33 0.69 -6.06
C CYS A 4 -19.36 0.46 -7.59
N PRO A 5 -18.25 0.70 -8.31
CA PRO A 5 -18.22 0.55 -9.77
C PRO A 5 -18.65 -0.84 -10.28
N ILE A 6 -18.48 -1.87 -9.46
CA ILE A 6 -18.84 -3.26 -9.80
C ILE A 6 -20.37 -3.43 -9.77
N THR A 7 -21.04 -2.93 -8.72
CA THR A 7 -22.49 -3.02 -8.57
C THR A 7 -23.22 -2.31 -9.70
N ASP A 8 -22.77 -1.11 -10.08
CA ASP A 8 -23.40 -0.33 -11.15
C ASP A 8 -23.26 -0.99 -12.53
N LYS A 9 -22.11 -1.62 -12.80
CA LYS A 9 -21.91 -2.41 -14.02
C LYS A 9 -22.82 -3.63 -14.06
N THR A 10 -22.99 -4.33 -12.94
CA THR A 10 -23.89 -5.49 -12.86
C THR A 10 -25.35 -5.07 -13.04
N ILE A 11 -25.77 -3.95 -12.44
CA ILE A 11 -27.11 -3.38 -12.63
C ILE A 11 -27.34 -3.01 -14.10
N ALA A 12 -26.37 -2.36 -14.75
CA ALA A 12 -26.49 -1.97 -16.15
C ALA A 12 -26.59 -3.20 -17.06
N ALA A 13 -25.77 -4.24 -16.82
CA ALA A 13 -25.80 -5.47 -17.61
C ALA A 13 -27.15 -6.20 -17.48
N ILE A 14 -27.62 -6.44 -16.25
CA ILE A 14 -28.86 -7.17 -16.00
C ILE A 14 -30.08 -6.35 -16.47
N GLY A 15 -30.06 -5.03 -16.25
CA GLY A 15 -31.12 -4.11 -16.62
C GLY A 15 -31.39 -4.00 -18.13
N THR A 16 -30.49 -4.52 -18.99
CA THR A 16 -30.75 -4.61 -20.44
C THR A 16 -31.79 -5.68 -20.80
N THR A 17 -31.94 -6.72 -19.98
CA THR A 17 -32.70 -7.93 -20.31
C THR A 17 -33.78 -8.24 -19.28
N TYR A 18 -33.57 -7.85 -18.02
CA TYR A 18 -34.46 -8.17 -16.91
C TYR A 18 -34.68 -6.96 -16.01
N THR A 19 -35.90 -6.80 -15.50
CA THR A 19 -36.24 -5.77 -14.52
C THR A 19 -37.24 -6.33 -13.50
N TRP A 20 -37.03 -6.04 -12.23
CA TRP A 20 -37.94 -6.42 -11.15
C TRP A 20 -37.89 -5.41 -9.99
N PRO A 21 -38.94 -5.33 -9.16
CA PRO A 21 -38.93 -4.50 -7.95
C PRO A 21 -37.83 -4.98 -6.99
N GLY A 22 -36.94 -4.09 -6.57
CA GLY A 22 -35.84 -4.43 -5.64
C GLY A 22 -34.55 -4.95 -6.29
N MET A 23 -34.45 -4.91 -7.63
CA MET A 23 -33.30 -5.40 -8.38
C MET A 23 -31.96 -4.82 -7.91
N ARG A 24 -31.92 -3.53 -7.57
CA ARG A 24 -30.68 -2.89 -7.13
C ARG A 24 -30.22 -3.42 -5.78
N GLU A 25 -31.15 -3.61 -4.85
CA GLU A 25 -30.89 -4.12 -3.51
C GLU A 25 -30.40 -5.56 -3.54
N ASP A 26 -31.00 -6.41 -4.37
CA ASP A 26 -30.59 -7.80 -4.53
C ASP A 26 -29.21 -7.93 -5.18
N ILE A 27 -28.94 -7.15 -6.23
CA ILE A 27 -27.62 -7.11 -6.87
C ILE A 27 -26.56 -6.57 -5.88
N ALA A 28 -26.89 -5.54 -5.11
CA ALA A 28 -25.98 -5.01 -4.10
C ALA A 28 -25.66 -6.04 -3.00
N ARG A 29 -26.67 -6.80 -2.54
CA ARG A 29 -26.50 -7.89 -1.57
C ARG A 29 -25.60 -8.99 -2.13
N TYR A 30 -25.87 -9.44 -3.35
CA TYR A 30 -25.07 -10.46 -4.02
C TYR A 30 -23.61 -10.05 -4.20
N VAL A 31 -23.35 -8.82 -4.66
CA VAL A 31 -21.98 -8.30 -4.83
C VAL A 31 -21.28 -8.14 -3.48
N ALA A 32 -22.01 -7.82 -2.40
CA ALA A 32 -21.46 -7.73 -1.05
C ALA A 32 -21.04 -9.11 -0.48
N GLU A 33 -21.78 -10.17 -0.80
CA GLU A 33 -21.51 -11.53 -0.31
C GLU A 33 -20.53 -12.32 -1.20
N CYS A 34 -20.37 -11.93 -2.47
CA CYS A 34 -19.52 -12.62 -3.44
C CYS A 34 -18.01 -12.49 -3.10
N PRO A 35 -17.30 -13.60 -2.77
CA PRO A 35 -15.89 -13.55 -2.39
C PRO A 35 -14.98 -13.00 -3.49
N THR A 36 -15.23 -13.39 -4.74
CA THR A 36 -14.47 -12.90 -5.90
C THR A 36 -14.61 -11.38 -6.06
N CYS A 37 -15.83 -10.86 -5.88
CA CYS A 37 -16.07 -9.42 -5.93
C CYS A 37 -15.36 -8.71 -4.76
N GLN A 38 -15.36 -9.27 -3.56
CA GLN A 38 -14.70 -8.66 -2.40
C GLN A 38 -13.17 -8.62 -2.54
N VAL A 39 -12.55 -9.65 -3.12
CA VAL A 39 -11.09 -9.71 -3.34
C VAL A 39 -10.63 -8.72 -4.42
N VAL A 40 -11.40 -8.58 -5.50
CA VAL A 40 -11.06 -7.71 -6.64
C VAL A 40 -11.43 -6.25 -6.38
N LYS A 41 -12.37 -6.01 -5.46
CA LYS A 41 -12.80 -4.65 -5.10
C LYS A 41 -11.63 -3.91 -4.46
N SER A 42 -11.12 -2.90 -5.19
CA SER A 42 -10.20 -1.93 -4.62
C SER A 42 -10.84 -1.29 -3.39
N SER A 43 -10.09 -1.19 -2.30
CA SER A 43 -10.53 -0.47 -1.12
C SER A 43 -10.79 0.99 -1.52
N ASN A 44 -12.05 1.40 -1.54
CA ASN A 44 -12.44 2.81 -1.55
C ASN A 44 -12.51 3.35 -0.12
N GLN A 45 -11.87 2.68 0.85
CA GLN A 45 -11.71 3.29 2.17
C GLN A 45 -10.96 4.60 1.99
N VAL A 46 -11.56 5.66 2.53
CA VAL A 46 -10.94 6.97 2.62
C VAL A 46 -9.54 6.79 3.20
N THR A 47 -8.61 7.60 2.69
CA THR A 47 -7.20 7.68 3.07
C THR A 47 -6.99 7.26 4.54
N PRO A 48 -6.05 6.34 4.83
CA PRO A 48 -5.71 6.00 6.21
C PRO A 48 -5.59 7.31 7.01
N GLY A 49 -6.18 7.35 8.21
CA GLY A 49 -6.38 8.57 8.98
C GLY A 49 -5.10 9.40 9.16
N LEU A 50 -5.25 10.62 9.72
CA LEU A 50 -4.13 11.54 9.98
C LEU A 50 -2.90 10.78 10.49
N LEU A 51 -1.83 10.77 9.69
CA LEU A 51 -0.55 10.19 10.08
C LEU A 51 -0.14 10.89 11.39
N SER A 52 -0.08 10.14 12.49
CA SER A 52 0.42 10.68 13.75
C SER A 52 1.93 10.84 13.61
N PRO A 53 2.46 12.08 13.61
CA PRO A 53 3.89 12.28 13.50
C PRO A 53 4.56 11.72 14.75
N LEU A 54 5.67 11.02 14.57
CA LEU A 54 6.53 10.61 15.68
C LEU A 54 7.05 11.85 16.42
N ASP A 55 7.24 11.78 17.74
CA ASP A 55 7.76 12.90 18.53
C ASP A 55 9.14 13.35 18.06
N ILE A 56 9.40 14.66 18.06
CA ILE A 56 10.70 15.19 17.63
C ILE A 56 11.76 14.84 18.69
N PRO A 57 12.84 14.14 18.33
CA PRO A 57 13.92 13.82 19.28
C PRO A 57 14.62 15.08 19.78
N CYS A 58 15.10 15.06 21.02
CA CYS A 58 15.78 16.21 21.63
C CYS A 58 17.30 16.17 21.41
N ARG A 59 17.86 14.97 21.15
CA ARG A 59 19.30 14.77 20.95
C ARG A 59 19.59 14.14 19.59
N ARG A 60 20.77 14.45 19.04
CA ARG A 60 21.27 13.78 17.83
C ARG A 60 21.44 12.29 18.10
N TRP A 61 21.10 11.46 17.12
CA TRP A 61 21.21 10.00 17.17
C TRP A 61 20.26 9.31 18.16
N GLU A 62 19.26 10.02 18.69
CA GLU A 62 18.23 9.45 19.57
C GLU A 62 17.19 8.65 18.79
N GLN A 63 16.89 9.08 17.55
CA GLN A 63 16.03 8.37 16.63
C GLN A 63 16.69 8.33 15.25
N ILE A 64 16.80 7.13 14.70
CA ILE A 64 17.44 6.87 13.40
C ILE A 64 16.47 6.18 12.45
N HIS A 65 16.56 6.53 11.17
CA HIS A 65 15.93 5.79 10.09
C HIS A 65 16.97 4.92 9.42
N ILE A 66 16.65 3.64 9.24
CA ILE A 66 17.51 2.68 8.53
C ILE A 66 16.77 2.25 7.28
N ASP A 67 17.43 2.36 6.13
CA ASP A 67 16.88 1.91 4.85
C ASP A 67 17.96 1.20 4.03
N LEU A 68 17.53 0.32 3.13
CA LEU A 68 18.40 -0.48 2.26
C LEU A 68 18.15 -0.13 0.80
N ILE A 69 19.17 0.39 0.14
CA ILE A 69 19.13 0.69 -1.29
C ILE A 69 19.76 -0.47 -2.03
N GLY A 70 18.94 -1.19 -2.81
CA GLY A 70 19.41 -2.24 -3.71
C GLY A 70 18.25 -3.01 -4.36
N PRO A 71 18.55 -3.91 -5.30
CA PRO A 71 19.89 -4.27 -5.78
C PRO A 71 20.50 -3.21 -6.72
N LEU A 72 21.81 -2.98 -6.60
CA LEU A 72 22.64 -2.10 -7.43
C LEU A 72 23.65 -2.92 -8.24
N PRO A 73 24.25 -2.34 -9.30
CA PRO A 73 25.36 -2.99 -9.99
C PRO A 73 26.50 -3.34 -9.01
N VAL A 74 27.00 -4.58 -9.12
CA VAL A 74 28.08 -5.08 -8.26
C VAL A 74 29.34 -4.25 -8.49
N THR A 75 29.84 -3.65 -7.42
CA THR A 75 31.11 -2.92 -7.44
C THR A 75 32.29 -3.88 -7.57
N PRO A 76 33.49 -3.43 -8.00
CA PRO A 76 34.69 -4.27 -8.02
C PRO A 76 35.07 -4.88 -6.65
N ARG A 77 34.52 -4.33 -5.56
CA ARG A 77 34.71 -4.83 -4.19
C ARG A 77 33.66 -5.85 -3.75
N GLY A 78 32.70 -6.21 -4.61
CA GLY A 78 31.68 -7.23 -4.32
C GLY A 78 30.43 -6.74 -3.58
N PHE A 79 30.24 -5.42 -3.44
CA PHE A 79 29.02 -4.85 -2.85
C PHE A 79 27.99 -4.53 -3.93
N ASP A 80 26.71 -4.81 -3.64
CA ASP A 80 25.57 -4.61 -4.55
C ASP A 80 24.42 -3.83 -3.87
N ALA A 81 24.63 -3.29 -2.67
CA ALA A 81 23.64 -2.51 -1.95
C ALA A 81 24.27 -1.51 -0.98
N ILE A 82 23.46 -0.59 -0.47
CA ILE A 82 23.87 0.42 0.50
C ILE A 82 22.88 0.45 1.65
N VAL A 83 23.36 0.26 2.87
CA VAL A 83 22.59 0.58 4.08
C VAL A 83 22.72 2.07 4.35
N THR A 84 21.59 2.75 4.48
CA THR A 84 21.52 4.15 4.87
C THR A 84 21.05 4.24 6.31
N ILE A 85 21.75 5.03 7.12
CA ILE A 85 21.38 5.32 8.51
C ILE A 85 21.28 6.83 8.64
N VAL A 86 20.08 7.34 8.90
CA VAL A 86 19.81 8.78 8.92
C VAL A 86 19.32 9.20 10.30
N ASP A 87 20.04 10.13 10.93
CA ASP A 87 19.58 10.79 12.15
C ASP A 87 18.34 11.64 11.86
N ARG A 88 17.27 11.40 12.60
CA ARG A 88 15.99 12.07 12.35
C ARG A 88 16.07 13.58 12.66
N LEU A 89 16.86 13.96 13.67
CA LEU A 89 16.99 15.35 14.13
C LEU A 89 17.81 16.20 13.17
N SER A 90 19.07 15.82 12.93
CA SER A 90 20.03 16.62 12.17
C SER A 90 20.05 16.31 10.68
N LYS A 91 19.39 15.23 10.25
CA LYS A 91 19.49 14.67 8.88
C LYS A 91 20.90 14.24 8.49
N ALA A 92 21.81 14.07 9.45
CA ALA A 92 23.10 13.44 9.20
C ALA A 92 22.88 12.00 8.74
N ALA A 93 23.58 11.61 7.67
CA ALA A 93 23.44 10.29 7.07
C ALA A 93 24.78 9.55 7.06
N VAL A 94 24.74 8.25 7.34
CA VAL A 94 25.84 7.32 7.20
C VAL A 94 25.46 6.29 6.13
N PHE A 95 26.34 6.10 5.17
CA PHE A 95 26.15 5.15 4.07
C PHE A 95 27.18 4.02 4.20
N ILE A 96 26.70 2.79 4.30
CA ILE A 96 27.54 1.61 4.47
C ILE A 96 27.33 0.70 3.25
N PRO A 97 28.36 0.43 2.44
CA PRO A 97 28.25 -0.53 1.36
C PRO A 97 28.03 -1.94 1.93
N THR A 98 27.04 -2.65 1.41
CA THR A 98 26.69 -4.01 1.83
C THR A 98 26.40 -4.89 0.62
N THR A 99 26.22 -6.18 0.87
CA THR A 99 25.72 -7.12 -0.11
C THR A 99 24.31 -7.56 0.31
N ILE A 100 23.32 -7.47 -0.58
CA ILE A 100 22.01 -8.09 -0.40
C ILE A 100 22.24 -9.60 -0.48
N THR A 101 22.18 -10.27 0.67
CA THR A 101 22.06 -11.73 0.67
C THR A 101 20.67 -12.07 0.18
N SER A 102 20.59 -12.40 -1.09
CA SER A 102 19.44 -13.09 -1.65
C SER A 102 19.17 -14.36 -0.84
N MET A 103 18.18 -14.34 0.06
CA MET A 103 17.59 -15.54 0.64
C MET A 103 16.48 -16.07 -0.27
N TYR A 104 16.85 -16.44 -1.51
CA TYR A 104 16.03 -17.32 -2.35
C TYR A 104 16.83 -18.55 -2.75
#